data_AF-A0A1I2SW21-F1
#
_entry.id   AF-A0A1I2SW21-F1
#
_cell.length_a   1.000
_cell.length_b   1.000
_cell.length_c   1.000
_cell.angle_alpha   90.00
_cell.angle_beta   90.00
_cell.angle_gamma   90.00
#
_symmetry.space_group_name_H-M   'P 1'
#
loop_
_entity.id
_entity.type
_entity.pdbx_description
1 polymer ?
#
loop_
_entity_poly.entity_id
_entity_poly.type
_entity_poly.pdbx_seq_one_letter_code
_entity_poly.pdbx_strand_id
1 'polypeptide(L)'
;MKKHFRKVLEALKTSKDIKALGFSRRELKGVAAKIADKLDSEIKEDATDDEIQEAVDDAIDAALPFLQFSQTVSERRVQSYKEAHPANEEDDEEYDDDDDEPATRKNRKSQTSKKGKKSEDEDGEESSLAKALKPLMDKLDGMQSEITALKSGKTADSRKAKLEKLLKNTGKFGERTLKAFNRMSFKDDEEFEDFYDEVEADLETENQERANRGLDKLGAPDATAGAANKRAKKNDEEVMSDDEVKELAKL
;
A
#
# COMPACT_ATOMS: atom_id res chain seq x y z
N MET A 1 16.73 16.95 -4.52
CA MET A 1 16.10 16.93 -5.86
C MET A 1 16.24 15.51 -6.35
N LYS A 2 15.15 14.90 -6.86
CA LYS A 2 15.18 13.53 -7.38
C LYS A 2 16.14 13.45 -8.57
N LYS A 3 17.14 12.57 -8.52
CA LYS A 3 18.26 12.55 -9.47
C LYS A 3 17.75 12.17 -10.87
N HIS A 4 16.89 11.16 -10.97
CA HIS A 4 16.43 10.63 -12.26
C HIS A 4 15.14 11.27 -12.79
N PHE A 5 14.53 12.21 -12.04
CA PHE A 5 13.22 12.79 -12.38
C PHE A 5 13.12 13.41 -13.77
N ARG A 6 14.16 14.12 -14.22
CA ARG A 6 14.13 14.77 -15.55
C ARG A 6 14.11 13.74 -16.69
N LYS A 7 14.92 12.68 -16.55
CA LYS A 7 15.06 11.60 -17.53
C LYS A 7 13.77 10.78 -17.62
N VAL A 8 13.19 10.42 -16.47
CA VAL A 8 11.87 9.76 -16.38
C VAL A 8 10.76 10.62 -17.01
N LEU A 9 10.72 11.91 -16.69
CA LEU A 9 9.69 12.81 -17.21
C LEU A 9 9.80 12.99 -18.73
N GLU A 10 11.01 12.95 -19.28
CA GLU A 10 11.23 13.01 -20.72
C GLU A 10 10.77 11.72 -21.40
N ALA A 11 11.16 10.56 -20.88
CA ALA A 11 10.72 9.26 -21.37
C ALA A 11 9.18 9.09 -21.36
N LEU A 12 8.52 9.51 -20.29
CA LEU A 12 7.05 9.50 -20.22
C LEU A 12 6.38 10.41 -21.26
N LYS A 13 7.02 11.52 -21.67
CA LYS A 13 6.47 12.43 -22.68
C LYS A 13 6.67 11.92 -24.11
N THR A 14 7.74 11.18 -24.34
CA THR A 14 8.11 10.66 -25.66
C THR A 14 7.52 9.29 -25.94
N SER A 15 7.18 8.52 -24.89
CA SER A 15 6.46 7.25 -25.01
C SER A 15 5.12 7.42 -25.73
N LYS A 16 4.92 6.62 -26.79
CA LYS A 16 3.70 6.64 -27.59
C LYS A 16 2.50 6.16 -26.80
N ASP A 17 2.69 5.12 -25.99
CA ASP A 17 1.61 4.49 -25.23
C ASP A 17 1.14 5.43 -24.11
N ILE A 18 2.07 6.03 -23.36
CA ILE A 18 1.72 7.02 -22.34
C ILE A 18 1.03 8.25 -22.93
N LYS A 19 1.47 8.68 -24.12
CA LYS A 19 0.84 9.81 -24.84
C LYS A 19 -0.58 9.47 -25.29
N ALA A 20 -0.87 8.22 -25.65
CA ALA A 20 -2.21 7.78 -26.01
C ALA A 20 -3.20 7.84 -24.84
N LEU A 21 -2.71 7.72 -23.59
CA LEU A 21 -3.53 7.82 -22.38
C LEU A 21 -3.98 9.26 -22.05
N GLY A 22 -3.43 10.27 -22.73
CA GLY A 22 -3.93 11.64 -22.64
C GLY A 22 -3.65 12.40 -21.34
N PHE A 23 -2.71 11.94 -20.51
CA PHE A 23 -2.37 12.61 -19.25
C PHE A 23 -1.90 14.05 -19.43
N SER A 24 -2.33 14.92 -18.52
CA SER A 24 -1.85 16.30 -18.43
C SER A 24 -0.38 16.36 -17.99
N ARG A 25 0.27 17.49 -18.28
CA ARG A 25 1.66 17.73 -17.84
C ARG A 25 1.84 17.65 -16.32
N ARG A 26 0.80 17.96 -15.55
CA ARG A 26 0.83 17.89 -14.08
C ARG A 26 0.79 16.44 -13.60
N GLU A 27 -0.05 15.62 -14.22
CA GLU A 27 -0.15 14.18 -13.90
C GLU A 27 1.13 13.45 -14.29
N LEU A 28 1.69 13.71 -15.47
CA LEU A 28 2.97 13.14 -15.89
C LEU A 28 4.12 13.52 -14.94
N LYS A 29 4.13 14.74 -14.40
CA LYS A 29 5.10 15.12 -13.36
C LYS A 29 4.90 14.33 -12.06
N GLY A 30 3.65 14.06 -11.68
CA GLY A 30 3.34 13.24 -10.50
C GLY A 30 3.81 11.79 -10.67
N VAL A 31 3.53 11.20 -11.83
CA VAL A 31 3.98 9.84 -12.18
C VAL A 31 5.50 9.78 -12.24
N ALA A 32 6.14 10.72 -12.93
CA ALA A 32 7.60 10.81 -12.99
C ALA A 32 8.25 10.95 -11.61
N ALA A 33 7.60 11.70 -10.70
CA ALA A 33 8.10 11.87 -9.34
C ALA A 33 8.09 10.53 -8.58
N LYS A 34 7.03 9.72 -8.71
CA LYS A 34 6.95 8.41 -8.02
C LYS A 34 7.93 7.40 -8.60
N ILE A 35 8.02 7.33 -9.93
CA ILE A 35 8.98 6.43 -10.61
C ILE A 35 10.41 6.84 -10.25
N ALA A 36 10.73 8.13 -10.24
CA ALA A 36 12.06 8.61 -9.88
C ALA A 36 12.44 8.35 -8.42
N ASP A 37 11.50 8.44 -7.46
CA ASP A 37 11.81 8.06 -6.06
C ASP A 37 12.20 6.59 -5.94
N LYS A 38 11.49 5.73 -6.67
CA LYS A 38 11.78 4.29 -6.70
C LYS A 38 13.15 4.03 -7.33
N LEU A 39 13.43 4.64 -8.49
CA LEU A 39 14.70 4.49 -9.19
C LEU A 39 15.88 5.06 -8.40
N ASP A 40 15.74 6.23 -7.77
CA ASP A 40 16.77 6.82 -6.91
C ASP A 40 17.09 5.91 -5.70
N SER A 41 16.21 4.98 -5.33
CA SER A 41 16.41 4.01 -4.24
C SER A 41 17.00 2.67 -4.71
N GLU A 42 16.78 2.29 -5.96
CA GLU A 42 17.14 0.98 -6.51
C GLU A 42 18.41 1.01 -7.37
N ILE A 43 18.70 2.14 -8.01
CA ILE A 43 19.87 2.32 -8.88
C ILE A 43 21.10 2.68 -8.05
N LYS A 44 22.24 2.05 -8.36
CA LYS A 44 23.53 2.38 -7.72
C LYS A 44 24.04 3.75 -8.18
N GLU A 45 24.74 4.46 -7.29
CA GLU A 45 25.29 5.81 -7.58
C GLU A 45 26.25 5.83 -8.79
N ASP A 46 26.87 4.71 -9.13
CA ASP A 46 27.83 4.52 -10.24
C ASP A 46 27.22 3.89 -11.50
N ALA A 47 25.89 3.75 -11.55
CA ALA A 47 25.20 3.22 -12.73
C ALA A 47 25.46 4.08 -13.97
N THR A 48 25.66 3.41 -15.09
CA THR A 48 25.88 4.06 -16.38
C THR A 48 24.59 4.68 -16.92
N ASP A 49 24.73 5.63 -17.85
CA ASP A 49 23.58 6.29 -18.45
C ASP A 49 22.64 5.33 -19.19
N ASP A 50 23.19 4.23 -19.73
CA ASP A 50 22.44 3.18 -20.41
C ASP A 50 21.64 2.32 -19.41
N GLU A 51 22.25 1.90 -18.29
CA GLU A 51 21.56 1.17 -17.22
C GLU A 51 20.44 2.01 -16.59
N ILE A 52 20.67 3.31 -16.41
CA ILE A 52 19.65 4.24 -15.93
C ILE A 52 18.49 4.33 -16.94
N GLN A 53 18.79 4.34 -18.25
CA GLN A 53 17.75 4.44 -19.27
C GLN A 53 16.90 3.16 -19.32
N GLU A 54 17.54 1.99 -19.27
CA GLU A 54 16.85 0.69 -19.22
C GLU A 54 15.94 0.60 -17.99
N ALA A 55 16.44 0.98 -16.80
CA ALA A 55 15.64 0.99 -15.58
C ALA A 55 14.46 1.97 -15.64
N VAL A 56 14.61 3.10 -16.35
CA VAL A 56 13.51 4.05 -16.59
C VAL A 56 12.45 3.42 -17.48
N ASP A 57 12.84 2.78 -18.57
CA ASP A 57 11.92 2.17 -19.53
C ASP A 57 11.16 1.01 -18.87
N ASP A 58 11.86 0.14 -18.12
CA ASP A 58 11.26 -0.94 -17.33
C ASP A 58 10.25 -0.42 -16.30
N ALA A 59 10.57 0.67 -15.61
CA ALA A 59 9.68 1.26 -14.62
C ALA A 59 8.44 1.91 -15.27
N ILE A 60 8.57 2.43 -16.49
CA ILE A 60 7.44 2.96 -17.26
C ILE A 60 6.54 1.81 -17.73
N ASP A 61 7.12 0.74 -18.26
CA ASP A 61 6.38 -0.45 -18.70
C ASP A 61 5.66 -1.13 -17.54
N ALA A 62 6.29 -1.20 -16.37
CA ALA A 62 5.65 -1.69 -15.14
C ALA A 62 4.48 -0.78 -14.68
N ALA A 63 4.57 0.53 -14.92
CA ALA A 63 3.51 1.48 -14.56
C ALA A 63 2.36 1.53 -15.58
N LEU A 64 2.61 1.15 -16.83
CA LEU A 64 1.70 1.27 -17.97
C LEU A 64 0.32 0.63 -17.74
N PRO A 65 0.21 -0.61 -17.20
CA PRO A 65 -1.08 -1.24 -16.92
C PRO A 65 -1.91 -0.47 -15.89
N PHE A 66 -1.26 0.08 -14.85
CA PHE A 66 -1.95 0.88 -13.82
C PHE A 66 -2.43 2.22 -14.37
N LEU A 67 -1.64 2.82 -15.25
CA LEU A 67 -2.00 4.07 -15.92
C LEU A 67 -3.20 3.86 -16.87
N GLN A 68 -3.19 2.78 -17.65
CA GLN A 68 -4.34 2.37 -18.48
C GLN A 68 -5.60 2.13 -17.62
N PHE A 69 -5.46 1.42 -16.50
CA PHE A 69 -6.58 1.21 -15.58
C PHE A 69 -7.10 2.53 -14.97
N SER A 70 -6.23 3.48 -14.65
CA SER A 70 -6.66 4.79 -14.14
C SER A 70 -7.47 5.58 -15.17
N GLN A 71 -7.14 5.42 -16.46
CA GLN A 71 -7.91 6.01 -17.55
C GLN A 71 -9.29 5.36 -17.64
N THR A 72 -9.39 4.03 -17.63
CA THR A 72 -10.69 3.34 -17.75
C THR A 72 -11.63 3.66 -16.60
N VAL A 73 -11.12 3.78 -15.37
CA VAL A 73 -11.91 4.22 -14.21
C VAL A 73 -12.42 5.65 -14.38
N SER A 74 -11.57 6.54 -14.91
CA SER A 74 -11.95 7.93 -15.17
C SER A 74 -13.03 8.02 -16.26
N GLU A 75 -12.87 7.27 -17.35
CA GLU A 75 -13.86 7.17 -18.43
C GLU A 75 -15.18 6.59 -17.94
N ARG A 76 -15.13 5.52 -17.13
CA ARG A 76 -16.32 4.93 -16.50
C ARG A 76 -17.04 5.97 -15.64
N ARG A 77 -16.32 6.75 -14.83
CA ARG A 77 -16.93 7.78 -13.99
C ARG A 77 -17.60 8.88 -14.81
N VAL A 78 -16.95 9.32 -15.89
CA VAL A 78 -17.53 10.30 -16.82
C VAL A 78 -18.78 9.71 -17.49
N GLN A 79 -18.73 8.45 -17.90
CA GLN A 79 -19.84 7.77 -18.54
C GLN A 79 -21.03 7.58 -17.59
N SER A 80 -20.79 7.11 -16.37
CA SER A 80 -21.83 7.00 -15.33
C SER A 80 -22.45 8.34 -14.98
N TYR A 81 -21.65 9.42 -15.00
CA TYR A 81 -22.19 10.78 -14.82
C TYR A 81 -23.10 11.18 -15.99
N LYS A 82 -22.70 10.93 -17.24
CA LYS A 82 -23.53 11.22 -18.42
C LYS A 82 -24.82 10.41 -18.43
N GLU A 83 -24.77 9.16 -18.00
CA GLU A 83 -25.95 8.29 -17.89
C GLU A 83 -26.90 8.74 -16.78
N ALA A 84 -26.36 9.22 -15.65
CA ALA A 84 -27.15 9.76 -14.54
C ALA A 84 -27.70 11.18 -14.82
N HIS A 85 -27.08 11.89 -15.76
CA HIS A 85 -27.47 13.23 -16.20
C HIS A 85 -27.60 13.27 -17.73
N PRO A 86 -28.61 12.58 -18.30
CA PRO A 86 -28.88 12.68 -19.72
C PRO A 86 -29.14 14.15 -20.04
N ALA A 87 -28.42 14.70 -21.01
CA ALA A 87 -28.78 15.99 -21.56
C ALA A 87 -30.13 15.79 -22.25
N ASN A 88 -31.18 16.46 -21.76
CA ASN A 88 -32.45 16.52 -22.46
C ASN A 88 -32.19 17.26 -23.78
N GLU A 89 -32.04 16.52 -24.89
CA GLU A 89 -32.07 17.07 -26.24
C GLU A 89 -33.54 17.18 -26.71
N GLU A 90 -34.40 17.81 -25.91
CA GLU A 90 -35.76 18.18 -26.35
C GLU A 90 -36.11 19.53 -25.72
N ASP A 91 -36.05 20.56 -26.57
CA ASP A 91 -37.06 21.62 -26.75
C ASP A 91 -36.42 23.00 -27.01
N ASP A 92 -35.87 23.19 -28.21
CA ASP A 92 -35.84 24.51 -28.84
C ASP A 92 -36.91 24.47 -29.95
N GLU A 93 -38.18 24.48 -29.53
CA GLU A 93 -39.26 24.96 -30.38
C GLU A 93 -38.88 26.36 -30.92
N GLU A 94 -38.83 26.38 -32.24
CA GLU A 94 -38.57 27.50 -33.14
C GLU A 94 -39.53 28.67 -32.82
N TYR A 95 -39.09 29.63 -32.00
CA TYR A 95 -39.72 30.95 -31.96
C TYR A 95 -39.27 31.71 -33.20
N ASP A 96 -40.23 31.82 -34.13
CA ASP A 96 -40.12 32.59 -35.36
C ASP A 96 -39.92 34.09 -35.08
N ASP A 97 -39.30 34.70 -36.07
CA ASP A 97 -38.54 35.94 -36.10
C ASP A 97 -39.46 37.19 -36.16
N ASP A 98 -39.03 38.28 -35.52
CA ASP A 98 -39.39 39.65 -35.93
C ASP A 98 -38.27 40.61 -35.47
N ASP A 99 -37.19 40.61 -36.27
CA ASP A 99 -36.53 41.75 -36.93
C ASP A 99 -36.39 43.08 -36.14
N ASP A 100 -35.15 43.42 -35.76
CA ASP A 100 -34.48 44.66 -36.20
C ASP A 100 -33.00 44.69 -35.74
N GLU A 101 -32.09 44.68 -36.73
CA GLU A 101 -30.62 44.75 -36.69
C GLU A 101 -30.05 46.08 -36.06
N PRO A 102 -28.71 46.36 -35.99
CA PRO A 102 -27.51 45.51 -36.18
C PRO A 102 -26.34 45.77 -35.17
N ALA A 103 -25.37 44.85 -35.05
CA ALA A 103 -23.93 45.16 -35.21
C ALA A 103 -22.96 43.97 -35.01
N THR A 104 -22.09 43.77 -36.01
CA THR A 104 -20.78 43.05 -36.02
C THR A 104 -20.70 41.54 -36.37
N ARG A 105 -20.94 41.26 -37.66
CA ARG A 105 -20.09 40.52 -38.63
C ARG A 105 -19.18 39.33 -38.18
N LYS A 106 -19.66 38.12 -38.57
CA LYS A 106 -19.08 37.07 -39.45
C LYS A 106 -17.90 36.19 -38.94
N ASN A 107 -18.10 34.90 -38.61
CA ASN A 107 -18.44 33.68 -39.39
C ASN A 107 -17.31 33.03 -40.23
N ARG A 108 -17.03 31.74 -39.91
CA ARG A 108 -16.99 30.61 -40.86
C ARG A 108 -16.91 29.25 -40.12
N LYS A 109 -18.03 28.56 -39.92
CA LYS A 109 -18.62 27.47 -40.73
C LYS A 109 -17.92 26.11 -40.61
N SER A 110 -18.45 25.27 -39.72
CA SER A 110 -18.43 23.82 -39.82
C SER A 110 -19.20 23.39 -41.08
N GLN A 111 -18.56 22.61 -41.95
CA GLN A 111 -19.20 21.96 -43.08
C GLN A 111 -19.69 20.58 -42.66
N THR A 112 -21.01 20.41 -42.65
CA THR A 112 -21.65 19.10 -42.74
C THR A 112 -21.73 18.71 -44.22
N SER A 113 -21.53 17.42 -44.54
CA SER A 113 -21.78 16.85 -45.86
C SER A 113 -22.67 15.61 -45.72
N LYS A 114 -23.97 15.83 -45.99
CA LYS A 114 -24.94 14.98 -46.68
C LYS A 114 -24.81 13.43 -46.66
N LYS A 115 -25.92 12.83 -46.16
CA LYS A 115 -26.87 11.92 -46.85
C LYS A 115 -26.84 10.42 -46.52
N GLY A 116 -27.96 9.94 -45.99
CA GLY A 116 -28.41 8.53 -45.99
C GLY A 116 -29.44 8.28 -44.89
N LYS A 117 -30.72 8.60 -45.10
CA LYS A 117 -31.83 7.67 -45.43
C LYS A 117 -32.51 7.08 -44.17
N LYS A 118 -33.77 7.49 -43.96
CA LYS A 118 -34.74 6.89 -43.03
C LYS A 118 -34.92 5.40 -43.32
N SER A 119 -34.96 4.59 -42.26
CA SER A 119 -35.86 3.45 -42.13
C SER A 119 -36.28 3.36 -40.66
N GLU A 120 -37.59 3.39 -40.46
CA GLU A 120 -38.31 3.18 -39.19
C GLU A 120 -38.05 1.78 -38.62
N ASP A 121 -38.14 1.73 -37.29
CA ASP A 121 -38.62 0.64 -36.42
C ASP A 121 -38.24 -0.80 -36.75
N GLU A 122 -37.43 -1.40 -35.86
CA GLU A 122 -37.72 -2.75 -35.37
C GLU A 122 -37.12 -2.95 -33.97
N ASP A 123 -38.03 -3.29 -33.06
CA ASP A 123 -37.81 -3.76 -31.70
C ASP A 123 -36.75 -4.87 -31.62
N GLY A 124 -35.97 -4.83 -30.53
CA GLY A 124 -35.62 -6.06 -29.84
C GLY A 124 -34.38 -6.83 -30.28
N GLU A 125 -33.21 -6.23 -30.29
CA GLU A 125 -31.98 -6.99 -30.02
C GLU A 125 -31.01 -6.14 -29.19
N GLU A 126 -31.01 -6.35 -27.87
CA GLU A 126 -29.86 -6.02 -27.02
C GLU A 126 -28.62 -6.52 -27.76
N SER A 127 -27.82 -5.57 -28.28
CA SER A 127 -26.75 -5.80 -29.25
C SER A 127 -26.06 -7.13 -28.97
N SER A 128 -25.87 -7.97 -29.99
CA SER A 128 -25.22 -9.27 -29.86
C SER A 128 -23.87 -9.17 -29.11
N LEU A 129 -23.25 -7.99 -29.14
CA LEU A 129 -22.10 -7.59 -28.33
C LEU A 129 -22.41 -7.51 -26.82
N ALA A 130 -23.50 -6.85 -26.41
CA ALA A 130 -23.95 -6.76 -25.02
C ALA A 130 -24.35 -8.13 -24.45
N LYS A 131 -25.05 -8.98 -25.21
CA LYS A 131 -25.31 -10.37 -24.84
C LYS A 131 -24.01 -11.19 -24.71
N ALA A 132 -23.00 -10.92 -25.54
CA ALA A 132 -21.69 -11.57 -25.46
C ALA A 132 -20.81 -11.06 -24.29
N LEU A 133 -20.99 -9.81 -23.85
CA LEU A 133 -20.24 -9.19 -22.76
C LEU A 133 -20.87 -9.36 -21.38
N LYS A 134 -22.18 -9.60 -21.27
CA LYS A 134 -22.87 -9.88 -19.99
C LYS A 134 -22.19 -10.98 -19.16
N PRO A 135 -21.87 -12.17 -19.71
CA PRO A 135 -21.19 -13.22 -18.96
C PRO A 135 -19.80 -12.81 -18.45
N LEU A 136 -19.13 -11.90 -19.15
CA LEU A 136 -17.82 -11.38 -18.76
C LEU A 136 -17.94 -10.38 -17.61
N MET A 137 -18.96 -9.51 -17.67
CA MET A 137 -19.27 -8.53 -16.62
C MET A 137 -19.76 -9.22 -15.34
N ASP A 138 -20.66 -10.20 -15.44
CA ASP A 138 -21.13 -10.98 -14.30
C ASP A 138 -19.97 -11.72 -13.60
N LYS A 139 -19.02 -12.23 -14.39
CA LYS A 139 -17.81 -12.88 -13.87
C LYS A 139 -16.86 -11.87 -13.21
N LEU A 140 -16.78 -10.64 -13.75
CA LEU A 140 -15.97 -9.57 -13.17
C LEU A 140 -16.56 -9.05 -11.85
N ASP A 141 -17.88 -8.87 -11.78
CA ASP A 141 -18.58 -8.50 -10.54
C ASP A 141 -18.46 -9.62 -9.50
N GLY A 142 -18.58 -10.88 -9.92
CA GLY A 142 -18.27 -12.05 -9.09
C GLY A 142 -16.85 -11.99 -8.53
N MET A 143 -15.84 -11.79 -9.39
CA MET A 143 -14.45 -11.65 -8.97
C MET A 143 -14.22 -10.43 -8.07
N GLN A 144 -14.90 -9.31 -8.29
CA GLN A 144 -14.76 -8.11 -7.46
C GLN A 144 -15.41 -8.30 -6.08
N SER A 145 -16.53 -9.02 -6.01
CA SER A 145 -17.14 -9.43 -4.74
C SER A 145 -16.25 -10.42 -3.99
N GLU A 146 -15.64 -11.38 -4.68
CA GLU A 146 -14.65 -12.31 -4.10
C GLU A 146 -13.38 -11.58 -3.67
N ILE A 147 -12.86 -10.60 -4.42
CA ILE A 147 -11.72 -9.79 -4.02
C ILE A 147 -12.06 -8.96 -2.79
N THR A 148 -13.26 -8.41 -2.70
CA THR A 148 -13.72 -7.65 -1.52
C THR A 148 -13.85 -8.58 -0.31
N ALA A 149 -14.44 -9.77 -0.50
CA ALA A 149 -14.55 -10.80 0.53
C ALA A 149 -13.19 -11.39 0.93
N LEU A 150 -12.23 -11.51 0.01
CA LEU A 150 -10.86 -11.94 0.26
C LEU A 150 -10.07 -10.86 0.99
N LYS A 151 -10.25 -9.58 0.65
CA LYS A 151 -9.65 -8.45 1.36
C LYS A 151 -10.21 -8.28 2.77
N SER A 152 -11.50 -8.54 2.99
CA SER A 152 -12.09 -8.50 4.34
C SER A 152 -11.84 -9.78 5.16
N GLY A 153 -11.79 -10.94 4.49
CA GLY A 153 -11.69 -12.26 5.13
C GLY A 153 -10.25 -12.71 5.42
N LYS A 154 -9.30 -12.50 4.50
CA LYS A 154 -7.89 -12.89 4.74
C LYS A 154 -7.12 -11.91 5.62
N THR A 155 -7.53 -10.66 5.74
CA THR A 155 -6.87 -9.67 6.61
C THR A 155 -7.07 -10.03 8.07
N ALA A 156 -8.29 -10.38 8.51
CA ALA A 156 -8.54 -10.80 9.89
C ALA A 156 -7.71 -12.02 10.31
N ASP A 157 -7.65 -13.06 9.46
CA ASP A 157 -6.84 -14.25 9.71
C ASP A 157 -5.33 -13.95 9.67
N SER A 158 -4.88 -13.08 8.76
CA SER A 158 -3.47 -12.67 8.66
C SER A 158 -3.03 -11.83 9.86
N ARG A 159 -3.85 -10.87 10.27
CA ARG A 159 -3.66 -10.03 11.47
C ARG A 159 -3.63 -10.89 12.73
N LYS A 160 -4.56 -11.85 12.85
CA LYS A 160 -4.58 -12.83 13.94
C LYS A 160 -3.31 -13.67 13.96
N ALA A 161 -2.88 -14.19 12.82
CA ALA A 161 -1.67 -14.99 12.73
C ALA A 161 -0.40 -14.18 13.09
N LYS A 162 -0.35 -12.88 12.76
CA LYS A 162 0.74 -11.99 13.15
C LYS A 162 0.75 -11.76 14.67
N LEU A 163 -0.41 -11.49 15.26
CA LEU A 163 -0.58 -11.32 16.70
C LEU A 163 -0.28 -12.60 17.49
N GLU A 164 -0.72 -13.76 17.00
CA GLU A 164 -0.43 -15.08 17.61
C GLU A 164 1.07 -15.39 17.63
N LYS A 165 1.83 -14.95 16.62
CA LYS A 165 3.29 -15.09 16.60
C LYS A 165 3.95 -14.23 17.67
N LEU A 166 3.56 -12.97 17.81
CA LEU A 166 4.09 -12.05 18.83
C LEU A 166 3.80 -12.58 20.24
N LEU A 167 2.58 -13.05 20.47
CA LEU A 167 2.11 -13.47 21.78
C LEU A 167 2.48 -14.91 22.14
N LYS A 168 3.22 -15.61 21.29
CA LYS A 168 3.64 -16.99 21.54
C LYS A 168 4.49 -17.05 22.81
N ASN A 169 4.15 -17.97 23.72
CA ASN A 169 4.83 -18.19 25.00
C ASN A 169 4.72 -17.05 26.04
N THR A 170 3.85 -16.05 25.82
CA THR A 170 3.66 -14.93 26.78
C THR A 170 2.74 -15.29 27.96
N GLY A 171 2.05 -16.42 27.87
CA GLY A 171 1.17 -16.97 28.91
C GLY A 171 -0.18 -16.25 28.97
N LYS A 172 -0.64 -15.92 30.18
CA LYS A 172 -1.97 -15.29 30.41
C LYS A 172 -2.14 -13.94 29.72
N PHE A 173 -1.05 -13.21 29.48
CA PHE A 173 -1.08 -11.96 28.73
C PHE A 173 -1.55 -12.23 27.29
N GLY A 174 -0.85 -13.10 26.57
CA GLY A 174 -1.21 -13.47 25.20
C GLY A 174 -2.62 -14.04 25.06
N GLU A 175 -3.06 -14.90 25.98
CA GLU A 175 -4.44 -15.42 25.97
C GLU A 175 -5.50 -14.31 26.09
N ARG A 176 -5.25 -13.31 26.95
CA ARG A 176 -6.17 -12.18 27.14
C ARG A 176 -6.17 -11.27 25.92
N THR A 177 -4.99 -10.97 25.37
CA THR A 177 -4.84 -10.11 24.20
C THR A 177 -5.47 -10.73 22.95
N LEU A 178 -5.26 -12.04 22.71
CA LEU A 178 -5.95 -12.76 21.61
C LEU A 178 -7.48 -12.78 21.81
N LYS A 179 -7.96 -12.94 23.04
CA LYS A 179 -9.40 -12.88 23.33
C LYS A 179 -9.99 -11.50 23.09
N ALA A 180 -9.23 -10.44 23.38
CA ALA A 180 -9.61 -9.07 23.10
C ALA A 180 -9.62 -8.80 21.58
N PHE A 181 -8.58 -9.23 20.86
CA PHE A 181 -8.49 -9.14 19.40
C PHE A 181 -9.68 -9.77 18.68
N ASN A 182 -10.12 -10.97 19.09
CA ASN A 182 -11.30 -11.64 18.49
C ASN A 182 -12.62 -10.86 18.69
N ARG A 183 -12.65 -9.86 19.59
CA ARG A 183 -13.81 -9.00 19.85
C ARG A 183 -13.67 -7.62 19.21
N MET A 184 -12.49 -7.31 18.67
CA MET A 184 -12.21 -6.04 17.99
C MET A 184 -12.41 -6.19 16.48
N SER A 185 -12.66 -5.05 15.84
CA SER A 185 -12.74 -4.94 14.39
C SER A 185 -11.90 -3.73 13.97
N PHE A 186 -11.01 -3.93 13.01
CA PHE A 186 -10.14 -2.88 12.48
C PHE A 186 -10.66 -2.46 11.11
N LYS A 187 -10.73 -1.15 10.88
CA LYS A 187 -11.23 -0.58 9.62
C LYS A 187 -10.23 -0.75 8.48
N ASP A 188 -8.95 -0.68 8.80
CA ASP A 188 -7.82 -0.74 7.87
C ASP A 188 -6.62 -1.43 8.53
N ASP A 189 -5.54 -1.61 7.77
CA ASP A 189 -4.32 -2.24 8.27
C ASP A 189 -3.53 -1.29 9.18
N GLU A 190 -3.64 0.03 8.99
CA GLU A 190 -2.93 1.04 9.81
C GLU A 190 -3.44 0.99 11.26
N GLU A 191 -4.76 0.95 11.48
CA GLU A 191 -5.38 0.79 12.81
C GLU A 191 -4.99 -0.53 13.49
N PHE A 192 -4.73 -1.59 12.71
CA PHE A 192 -4.23 -2.85 13.25
C PHE A 192 -2.75 -2.77 13.64
N GLU A 193 -1.91 -2.13 12.83
CA GLU A 193 -0.49 -1.95 13.16
C GLU A 193 -0.32 -1.07 14.40
N ASP A 194 -1.11 -0.01 14.58
CA ASP A 194 -1.11 0.80 15.80
C ASP A 194 -1.45 -0.06 17.05
N PHE A 195 -2.47 -0.92 16.95
CA PHE A 195 -2.80 -1.86 18.02
C PHE A 195 -1.70 -2.90 18.25
N TYR A 196 -1.06 -3.38 17.17
CA TYR A 196 0.02 -4.34 17.25
C TYR A 196 1.23 -3.75 17.99
N ASP A 197 1.59 -2.50 17.68
CA ASP A 197 2.67 -1.76 18.34
C ASP A 197 2.37 -1.50 19.83
N GLU A 198 1.12 -1.18 20.17
CA GLU A 198 0.67 -1.05 21.56
C GLU A 198 0.84 -2.38 22.33
N VAL A 199 0.41 -3.50 21.72
CA VAL A 199 0.58 -4.83 22.30
C VAL A 199 2.06 -5.21 22.46
N GLU A 200 2.93 -4.82 21.54
CA GLU A 200 4.37 -5.05 21.62
C GLU A 200 5.00 -4.27 22.79
N ALA A 201 4.63 -3.00 22.96
CA ALA A 201 5.09 -2.17 24.08
C ALA A 201 4.58 -2.69 25.44
N ASP A 202 3.31 -3.10 25.51
CA ASP A 202 2.73 -3.73 26.69
C ASP A 202 3.42 -5.06 27.02
N LEU A 203 3.80 -5.84 26.01
CA LEU A 203 4.51 -7.09 26.20
C LEU A 203 5.92 -6.87 26.76
N GLU A 204 6.63 -5.85 26.29
CA GLU A 204 7.94 -5.47 26.83
C GLU A 204 7.82 -5.05 28.30
N THR A 205 6.79 -4.24 28.61
CA THR A 205 6.48 -3.81 29.98
C THR A 205 6.14 -5.00 30.89
N GLU A 206 5.27 -5.92 30.46
CA GLU A 206 4.91 -7.13 31.23
C GLU A 206 6.10 -8.07 31.43
N ASN A 207 6.99 -8.19 30.44
CA ASN A 207 8.22 -8.98 30.59
C ASN A 207 9.19 -8.35 31.58
N GLN A 208 9.34 -7.02 31.56
CA GLN A 208 10.13 -6.29 32.53
C GLN A 208 9.54 -6.41 33.95
N GLU A 209 8.23 -6.28 34.10
CA GLU A 209 7.55 -6.48 35.38
C GLU A 209 7.70 -7.92 35.88
N ARG A 210 7.62 -8.91 34.99
CA ARG A 210 7.85 -10.32 35.35
C ARG A 210 9.29 -10.54 35.80
N ALA A 211 10.27 -9.92 35.15
CA ALA A 211 11.68 -9.97 35.55
C ALA A 211 11.88 -9.31 36.93
N ASN A 212 11.33 -8.12 37.15
CA ASN A 212 11.41 -7.40 38.42
C ASN A 212 10.73 -8.17 39.55
N ARG A 213 9.52 -8.70 39.34
CA ARG A 213 8.83 -9.55 40.33
C ARG A 213 9.57 -10.86 40.58
N GLY A 214 10.23 -11.41 39.56
CA GLY A 214 11.09 -12.58 39.70
C GLY A 214 12.30 -12.29 40.61
N LEU A 215 12.93 -11.14 40.40
CA LEU A 215 14.04 -10.64 41.23
C LEU A 215 13.58 -10.36 42.67
N ASP A 216 12.43 -9.68 42.85
CA ASP A 216 11.85 -9.41 44.17
C ASP A 216 11.53 -10.71 44.92
N LYS A 217 11.02 -11.74 44.22
CA LYS A 217 10.75 -13.06 44.80
C LYS A 217 12.01 -13.85 45.14
N LEU A 218 13.11 -13.62 44.43
CA LEU A 218 14.41 -14.23 44.75
C LEU A 218 15.00 -13.62 46.03
N GLY A 219 14.52 -12.44 46.43
CA GLY A 219 15.02 -11.68 47.56
C GLY A 219 16.38 -11.06 47.25
N ALA A 220 16.68 -9.91 47.86
CA ALA A 220 18.04 -9.41 47.86
C ALA A 220 18.95 -10.47 48.51
N PRO A 221 20.11 -10.81 47.91
CA PRO A 221 21.07 -11.66 48.60
C PRO A 221 21.38 -11.02 49.94
N ASP A 222 21.25 -11.80 51.00
CA ASP A 222 21.37 -11.34 52.37
C ASP A 222 22.73 -10.67 52.56
N ALA A 223 22.75 -9.33 52.55
CA ALA A 223 23.96 -8.53 52.76
C ALA A 223 24.45 -8.61 54.23
N THR A 224 24.00 -9.62 54.97
CA THR A 224 24.44 -9.96 56.32
C THR A 224 25.08 -11.36 56.43
N ALA A 225 25.38 -12.04 55.31
CA ALA A 225 26.26 -13.21 55.32
C ALA A 225 27.76 -12.87 55.56
N GLY A 226 28.07 -11.65 56.00
CA GLY A 226 29.42 -11.17 56.33
C GLY A 226 29.72 -10.99 57.82
N ALA A 227 28.78 -11.27 58.74
CA ALA A 227 29.02 -11.08 60.17
C ALA A 227 28.47 -12.22 61.04
N ALA A 228 29.42 -13.03 61.51
CA ALA A 228 29.35 -13.87 62.72
C ALA A 228 28.43 -15.11 62.69
N ASN A 229 29.01 -16.26 62.31
CA ASN A 229 28.90 -17.42 63.19
C ASN A 229 30.15 -18.30 63.14
N LYS A 230 30.90 -18.29 64.25
CA LYS A 230 32.00 -19.23 64.52
C LYS A 230 31.41 -20.64 64.61
N ARG A 231 31.86 -21.57 63.76
CA ARG A 231 32.10 -22.99 64.13
C ARG A 231 32.67 -23.82 62.96
N ALA A 232 33.88 -24.37 63.20
CA ALA A 232 34.48 -25.57 62.62
C ALA A 232 34.76 -25.58 61.09
N LYS A 233 35.97 -25.26 60.62
CA LYS A 233 37.20 -26.09 60.61
C LYS A 233 37.12 -27.34 59.72
N LYS A 234 37.48 -27.23 58.42
CA LYS A 234 38.59 -27.99 57.80
C LYS A 234 38.76 -27.71 56.30
N ASN A 235 40.03 -27.52 55.93
CA ASN A 235 40.71 -27.72 54.65
C ASN A 235 40.80 -26.52 53.69
N ASP A 236 41.93 -25.82 53.86
CA ASP A 236 42.86 -25.28 52.87
C ASP A 236 42.42 -25.25 51.41
N GLU A 237 42.25 -24.03 50.91
CA GLU A 237 42.63 -23.66 49.55
C GLU A 237 43.52 -22.41 49.68
N GLU A 238 44.65 -22.55 50.38
CA GLU A 238 45.73 -21.56 50.27
C GLU A 238 46.41 -21.80 48.92
N VAL A 239 46.03 -20.97 47.96
CA VAL A 239 46.66 -20.87 46.63
C VAL A 239 48.17 -20.76 46.83
N MET A 240 48.93 -21.75 46.34
CA MET A 240 50.38 -21.83 46.49
C MET A 240 51.04 -20.51 46.13
N SER A 241 51.95 -20.03 46.99
CA SER A 241 52.64 -18.77 46.75
C SER A 241 53.60 -18.87 45.57
N ASP A 242 53.83 -17.76 44.87
CA ASP A 242 54.68 -17.66 43.67
C ASP A 242 56.11 -18.21 43.87
N ASP A 243 56.57 -18.30 45.12
CA ASP A 243 57.89 -18.85 45.45
C ASP A 243 57.91 -20.40 45.41
N GLU A 244 56.81 -21.07 45.76
CA GLU A 244 56.69 -22.54 45.68
C GLU A 244 56.56 -23.02 44.22
N VAL A 245 55.93 -22.21 43.36
CA VAL A 245 55.84 -22.49 41.92
C VAL A 245 57.22 -22.40 41.25
N LYS A 246 58.11 -21.52 41.73
CA LYS A 246 59.46 -21.35 41.17
C LYS A 246 60.42 -22.49 41.53
N GLU A 247 60.25 -23.15 42.68
CA GLU A 247 61.07 -24.33 43.00
C GLU A 247 60.72 -25.54 42.15
N LEU A 248 59.43 -25.75 41.84
CA LEU A 248 58.98 -26.84 40.96
C LEU A 248 59.47 -26.71 39.51
N ALA A 249 59.72 -25.48 39.04
CA ALA A 249 60.20 -25.21 37.69
C ALA A 249 61.71 -25.46 37.50
N LYS A 250 62.46 -25.83 38.56
CA LYS A 250 63.90 -26.12 38.50
C LYS A 250 64.25 -27.61 38.67
N LEU A 251 63.25 -28.50 38.70
CA LEU A 251 63.47 -29.95 38.68
C LEU A 251 63.67 -30.48 37.26
#